data_AF-D2BGH5-F1
#
_entry.id   AF-D2BGH5-F1
#
_cell.length_a   1.000
_cell.length_b   1.000
_cell.length_c   1.000
_cell.angle_alpha   90.00
_cell.angle_beta   90.00
_cell.angle_gamma   90.00
#
_symmetry.space_group_name_H-M   'P 1'
#
loop_
_entity.id
_entity.type
_entity.pdbx_description
1 polymer ?
#
loop_
_entity_poly.entity_id
_entity_poly.type
_entity_poly.pdbx_seq_one_letter_code
_entity_poly.pdbx_strand_id
1 'polypeptide(L)'
;MRTGHQQNALTLSLSLLRLRALVLALGESASPDWWKTGFMSETGLRFLERIYPRTFLHAAVRSAGKAASDTHDRAVGRVGVYHLFRLPGYLEAEIGHTPFESERDFVSSFRIALGQPNKLLELLAQLSRRSGMDAGPGAKRLGTDKELTDPASYEKIAAVYHHAFSEGKPGFPYFTIEHTGSGG
;
A
#
# COMPACT_ATOMS: atom_id res chain seq x y z
N MET A 1 -12.80 -2.48 -25.91
CA MET A 1 -12.19 -3.74 -25.45
C MET A 1 -10.80 -3.42 -24.92
N ARG A 2 -10.49 -3.73 -23.66
CA ARG A 2 -9.14 -3.55 -23.10
C ARG A 2 -8.27 -4.74 -23.52
N THR A 3 -7.01 -4.50 -23.89
CA THR A 3 -6.08 -5.60 -24.20
C THR A 3 -5.68 -6.35 -22.93
N GLY A 4 -5.18 -7.59 -23.05
CA GLY A 4 -4.76 -8.40 -21.88
C GLY A 4 -3.71 -7.68 -21.00
N HIS A 5 -2.80 -6.92 -21.61
CA HIS A 5 -1.82 -6.09 -20.90
C HIS A 5 -2.50 -4.95 -20.11
N GLN A 6 -3.49 -4.27 -20.69
CA GLN A 6 -4.23 -3.20 -20.02
C GLN A 6 -5.08 -3.73 -18.86
N GLN A 7 -5.62 -4.94 -18.98
CA GLN A 7 -6.38 -5.57 -17.90
C GLN A 7 -5.47 -5.94 -16.72
N ASN A 8 -4.29 -6.49 -16.97
CA ASN A 8 -3.32 -6.83 -15.92
C ASN A 8 -2.79 -5.58 -15.19
N ALA A 9 -2.47 -4.51 -15.93
CA ALA A 9 -2.02 -3.24 -15.35
C ALA A 9 -3.07 -2.63 -14.40
N LEU A 10 -4.34 -2.63 -14.82
CA LEU A 10 -5.44 -2.16 -14.00
C LEU A 10 -5.63 -3.02 -12.73
N THR A 11 -5.56 -4.35 -12.86
CA THR A 11 -5.69 -5.25 -11.71
C THR A 11 -4.56 -5.02 -10.69
N LEU A 12 -3.34 -4.75 -11.16
CA LEU A 12 -2.21 -4.42 -10.30
C LEU A 12 -2.41 -3.05 -9.63
N SER A 13 -2.80 -2.02 -10.37
CA SER A 13 -2.96 -0.66 -9.83
C SER A 13 -4.08 -0.57 -8.79
N LEU A 14 -5.22 -1.25 -9.03
CA LEU A 14 -6.31 -1.39 -8.05
C LEU A 14 -5.80 -2.08 -6.78
N SER A 15 -5.08 -3.20 -6.92
CA SER A 15 -4.50 -3.93 -5.79
C SER A 15 -3.58 -3.03 -4.96
N LEU A 16 -2.65 -2.31 -5.60
CA LEU A 16 -1.73 -1.39 -4.93
C LEU A 16 -2.47 -0.25 -4.21
N LEU A 17 -3.52 0.31 -4.80
CA LEU A 17 -4.34 1.35 -4.16
C LEU A 17 -5.03 0.82 -2.90
N ARG A 18 -5.64 -0.38 -2.97
CA ARG A 18 -6.30 -1.03 -1.83
C ARG A 18 -5.33 -1.32 -0.70
N LEU A 19 -4.17 -1.88 -1.04
CA LEU A 19 -3.12 -2.16 -0.06
C LEU A 19 -2.62 -0.88 0.60
N ARG A 20 -2.38 0.20 -0.16
CA ARG A 20 -2.03 1.51 0.42
C ARG A 20 -3.10 1.99 1.39
N ALA A 21 -4.38 1.95 1.02
CA ALA A 21 -5.47 2.39 1.88
C ALA A 21 -5.53 1.61 3.21
N LEU A 22 -5.44 0.27 3.13
CA LEU A 22 -5.48 -0.60 4.31
C LEU A 22 -4.28 -0.39 5.23
N VAL A 23 -3.07 -0.37 4.67
CA VAL A 23 -1.84 -0.14 5.45
C VAL A 23 -1.91 1.22 6.12
N LEU A 24 -2.29 2.27 5.39
CA LEU A 24 -2.42 3.65 5.93
C LEU A 24 -3.44 3.73 7.08
N ALA A 25 -4.61 3.11 6.94
CA ALA A 25 -5.63 3.08 7.99
C ALA A 25 -5.15 2.31 9.23
N LEU A 26 -4.51 1.15 9.05
CA LEU A 26 -3.95 0.36 10.13
C LEU A 26 -2.84 1.10 10.87
N GLY A 27 -1.94 1.79 10.14
CA GLY A 27 -0.87 2.57 10.75
C GLY A 27 -1.35 3.81 11.50
N GLU A 28 -2.45 4.46 11.06
CA GLU A 28 -3.12 5.51 11.84
C GLU A 28 -3.85 4.95 13.09
N SER A 29 -4.19 3.66 13.09
CA SER A 29 -4.93 3.00 14.18
C SER A 29 -4.03 2.17 15.12
N ALA A 30 -2.73 2.10 14.85
CA ALA A 30 -1.77 1.36 15.66
C ALA A 30 -1.53 2.04 17.02
N SER A 31 -0.97 1.32 17.99
CA SER A 31 -0.63 1.89 19.30
C SER A 31 0.83 1.62 19.66
N PRO A 32 1.72 2.64 19.65
CA PRO A 32 1.47 4.01 19.16
C PRO A 32 1.23 4.05 17.64
N ASP A 33 0.58 5.11 17.15
CA ASP A 33 0.37 5.34 15.72
C ASP A 33 1.70 5.29 14.97
N TRP A 34 1.76 4.59 13.84
CA TRP A 34 2.97 4.56 13.00
C TRP A 34 3.13 5.85 12.20
N TRP A 35 2.01 6.51 11.92
CA TRP A 35 1.93 7.88 11.39
C TRP A 35 0.64 8.52 11.88
N LYS A 36 0.72 9.81 12.22
CA LYS A 36 -0.39 10.57 12.79
C LYS A 36 -0.89 11.61 11.80
N THR A 37 -1.85 11.22 10.95
CA THR A 37 -2.38 12.08 9.88
C THR A 37 -3.89 12.29 9.95
N GLY A 38 -4.68 11.27 10.29
CA GLY A 38 -6.13 11.33 10.44
C GLY A 38 -6.92 11.32 9.12
N PHE A 39 -6.26 11.19 7.97
CA PHE A 39 -6.92 11.14 6.66
C PHE A 39 -7.62 9.81 6.41
N MET A 40 -7.17 8.72 7.06
CA MET A 40 -7.76 7.39 6.96
C MET A 40 -8.80 7.10 8.04
N SER A 41 -9.34 8.15 8.67
CA SER A 41 -10.53 8.05 9.52
C SER A 41 -11.81 8.30 8.72
N GLU A 42 -12.96 7.82 9.21
CA GLU A 42 -14.26 8.11 8.57
C GLU A 42 -14.53 9.62 8.48
N THR A 43 -14.14 10.39 9.51
CA THR A 43 -14.22 11.85 9.49
C THR A 43 -13.33 12.46 8.41
N GLY A 44 -12.07 12.00 8.31
CA GLY A 44 -11.11 12.45 7.31
C GLY A 44 -11.59 12.17 5.88
N LEU A 45 -12.12 10.97 5.64
CA LEU A 45 -12.67 10.61 4.33
C LEU A 45 -13.91 11.44 3.99
N ARG A 46 -14.85 11.67 4.91
CA ARG A 46 -16.02 12.54 4.66
C ARG A 46 -15.63 13.97 4.32
N PHE A 47 -14.62 14.50 5.00
CA PHE A 47 -14.10 15.82 4.67
C PHE A 47 -13.53 15.88 3.25
N LEU A 48 -12.73 14.88 2.86
CA LEU A 48 -12.16 14.80 1.52
C LEU A 48 -13.23 14.52 0.46
N GLU A 49 -14.25 13.73 0.74
CA GLU A 49 -15.37 13.44 -0.17
C GLU A 49 -16.13 14.71 -0.56
N ARG A 50 -16.25 15.68 0.36
CA ARG A 50 -16.84 16.99 0.05
C ARG A 50 -16.00 17.84 -0.91
N ILE A 51 -14.67 17.68 -0.89
CA ILE A 51 -13.73 18.46 -1.73
C ILE A 51 -13.45 17.73 -3.06
N TYR A 52 -13.36 16.41 -3.01
CA TYR A 52 -12.93 15.52 -4.08
C TYR A 52 -13.91 14.35 -4.23
N PRO A 53 -15.18 14.58 -4.61
CA PRO A 53 -16.25 13.58 -4.53
C PRO A 53 -15.98 12.30 -5.34
N ARG A 54 -15.16 12.37 -6.38
CA ARG A 54 -14.79 11.22 -7.23
C ARG A 54 -13.38 10.67 -6.97
N THR A 55 -12.57 11.34 -6.15
CA THR A 55 -11.14 11.02 -5.97
C THR A 55 -10.69 11.11 -4.52
N PHE A 56 -11.62 11.18 -3.56
CA PHE A 56 -11.31 11.33 -2.14
C PHE A 56 -10.40 10.22 -1.60
N LEU A 57 -10.57 8.97 -2.04
CA LEU A 57 -9.70 7.87 -1.63
C LEU A 57 -8.26 8.10 -2.12
N HIS A 58 -8.08 8.53 -3.38
CA HIS A 58 -6.75 8.89 -3.89
C HIS A 58 -6.16 10.06 -3.13
N ALA A 59 -6.97 11.07 -2.80
CA ALA A 59 -6.55 12.21 -1.99
C ALA A 59 -6.10 11.78 -0.58
N ALA A 60 -6.85 10.89 0.07
CA ALA A 60 -6.52 10.34 1.38
C ALA A 60 -5.23 9.51 1.33
N VAL A 61 -5.13 8.59 0.37
CA VAL A 61 -3.95 7.73 0.16
C VAL A 61 -2.71 8.57 -0.12
N ARG A 62 -2.81 9.60 -0.95
CA ARG A 62 -1.68 10.50 -1.22
C ARG A 62 -1.29 11.31 0.02
N SER A 63 -2.26 11.81 0.77
CA SER A 63 -2.02 12.69 1.92
C SER A 63 -1.41 11.92 3.11
N ALA A 64 -2.02 10.81 3.52
CA ALA A 64 -1.44 9.94 4.56
C ALA A 64 -0.17 9.23 4.06
N GLY A 65 -0.14 8.87 2.78
CA GLY A 65 1.00 8.26 2.11
C GLY A 65 2.28 9.08 2.20
N LYS A 66 2.19 10.41 2.26
CA LYS A 66 3.37 11.26 2.45
C LYS A 66 4.05 11.01 3.80
N ALA A 67 3.27 10.96 4.88
CA ALA A 67 3.79 10.69 6.22
C ALA A 67 4.31 9.26 6.34
N ALA A 68 3.56 8.28 5.80
CA ALA A 68 4.03 6.90 5.75
C ALA A 68 5.33 6.78 4.95
N SER A 69 5.44 7.46 3.81
CA SER A 69 6.65 7.49 2.99
C SER A 69 7.86 8.02 3.77
N ASP A 70 7.70 9.11 4.53
CA ASP A 70 8.79 9.64 5.37
C ASP A 70 9.19 8.68 6.51
N THR A 71 8.26 7.91 7.07
CA THR A 71 8.59 6.84 8.03
C THR A 71 9.33 5.68 7.36
N HIS A 72 8.92 5.27 6.15
CA HIS A 72 9.58 4.20 5.41
C HIS A 72 11.00 4.60 4.98
N ASP A 73 11.15 5.79 4.40
CA ASP A 73 12.44 6.37 4.00
C ASP A 73 13.47 6.34 5.13
N ARG A 74 13.04 6.60 6.37
CA ARG A 74 13.91 6.56 7.55
C ARG A 74 14.35 5.15 7.92
N ALA A 75 13.53 4.14 7.64
CA ALA A 75 13.80 2.75 7.97
C ALA A 75 14.63 2.03 6.89
N VAL A 76 14.37 2.30 5.60
CA VAL A 76 14.96 1.54 4.49
C VAL A 76 15.93 2.36 3.62
N GLY A 77 16.01 3.67 3.84
CA GLY A 77 16.75 4.59 2.99
C GLY A 77 15.95 5.04 1.75
N ARG A 78 16.46 6.06 1.07
CA ARG A 78 15.78 6.72 -0.06
C ARG A 78 16.34 6.37 -1.44
N VAL A 79 17.64 6.06 -1.50
CA VAL A 79 18.37 5.91 -2.76
C VAL A 79 18.44 4.44 -3.12
N GLY A 80 18.11 4.11 -4.37
CA GLY A 80 18.15 2.73 -4.85
C GLY A 80 17.11 1.80 -4.24
N VAL A 81 16.06 2.35 -3.61
CA VAL A 81 15.05 1.59 -2.88
C VAL A 81 13.64 2.04 -3.28
N TYR A 82 12.74 1.07 -3.44
CA TYR A 82 11.31 1.26 -3.61
C TYR A 82 10.54 0.57 -2.49
N HIS A 83 9.48 1.21 -2.00
CA HIS A 83 8.55 0.64 -1.03
C HIS A 83 7.12 1.05 -1.40
N LEU A 84 6.12 0.52 -0.69
CA LEU A 84 4.70 0.71 -1.03
C LEU A 84 4.30 2.17 -1.26
N PHE A 85 4.92 3.11 -0.55
CA PHE A 85 4.63 4.56 -0.59
C PHE A 85 5.65 5.39 -1.40
N ARG A 86 6.51 4.72 -2.16
CA ARG A 86 7.48 5.28 -3.10
C ARG A 86 7.77 4.23 -4.16
N LEU A 87 6.86 4.08 -5.12
CA LEU A 87 7.00 3.16 -6.24
C LEU A 87 7.69 3.86 -7.42
N PRO A 88 8.18 3.11 -8.43
CA PRO A 88 8.58 3.69 -9.70
C PRO A 88 7.48 4.56 -10.32
N GLY A 89 7.89 5.64 -11.00
CA GLY A 89 6.96 6.65 -11.50
C GLY A 89 5.86 6.11 -12.42
N TYR A 90 6.14 5.06 -13.20
CA TYR A 90 5.13 4.43 -14.04
C TYR A 90 4.03 3.74 -13.22
N LEU A 91 4.35 3.05 -12.11
CA LEU A 91 3.35 2.47 -11.21
C LEU A 91 2.57 3.55 -10.49
N GLU A 92 3.21 4.64 -10.06
CA GLU A 92 2.52 5.78 -9.46
C GLU A 92 1.51 6.41 -10.43
N ALA A 93 1.86 6.51 -11.72
CA ALA A 93 0.97 6.99 -12.75
C ALA A 93 -0.22 6.04 -12.95
N GLU A 94 0.00 4.72 -13.04
CA GLU A 94 -1.08 3.73 -13.20
C GLU A 94 -2.05 3.76 -11.99
N ILE A 95 -1.53 3.84 -10.77
CA ILE A 95 -2.36 4.01 -9.56
C ILE A 95 -3.17 5.31 -9.67
N GLY A 96 -2.55 6.41 -10.10
CA GLY A 96 -3.23 7.71 -10.25
C GLY A 96 -4.38 7.73 -11.27
N HIS A 97 -4.33 6.89 -12.31
CA HIS A 97 -5.36 6.81 -13.36
C HIS A 97 -6.44 5.75 -13.09
N THR A 98 -6.39 5.09 -11.94
CA THR A 98 -7.34 4.04 -11.60
C THR A 98 -8.75 4.62 -11.41
N PRO A 99 -9.79 4.14 -12.12
CA PRO A 99 -11.14 4.69 -12.02
C PRO A 99 -11.80 4.38 -10.68
N PHE A 100 -12.39 5.39 -10.03
CA PHE A 100 -13.07 5.24 -8.74
C PHE A 100 -14.21 4.22 -8.78
N GLU A 101 -14.93 4.12 -9.90
CA GLU A 101 -16.04 3.18 -10.07
C GLU A 101 -15.60 1.72 -9.90
N SER A 102 -14.34 1.42 -10.21
CA SER A 102 -13.77 0.07 -10.07
C SER A 102 -13.52 -0.32 -8.60
N GLU A 103 -13.61 0.65 -7.68
CA GLU A 103 -13.29 0.50 -6.25
C GLU A 103 -14.51 0.64 -5.34
N ARG A 104 -15.72 0.82 -5.87
CA ARG A 104 -16.92 1.10 -5.07
C ARG A 104 -17.16 0.06 -3.97
N ASP A 105 -17.05 -1.22 -4.32
CA ASP A 105 -17.28 -2.32 -3.37
C ASP A 105 -16.19 -2.34 -2.29
N PHE A 106 -14.92 -2.17 -2.70
CA PHE A 106 -13.80 -2.06 -1.77
C PHE A 106 -13.98 -0.87 -0.82
N VAL A 107 -14.30 0.32 -1.34
CA VAL A 107 -14.52 1.54 -0.56
C VAL A 107 -15.63 1.33 0.47
N SER A 108 -16.72 0.65 0.09
CA SER A 108 -17.82 0.33 1.00
C SER A 108 -17.33 -0.55 2.16
N SER A 109 -16.68 -1.67 1.87
CA SER A 109 -16.12 -2.58 2.88
C SER A 109 -15.06 -1.90 3.74
N PHE A 110 -14.19 -1.10 3.12
CA PHE A 110 -13.14 -0.35 3.79
C PHE A 110 -13.72 0.64 4.80
N ARG A 111 -14.74 1.43 4.43
CA ARG A 111 -15.42 2.37 5.34
C ARG A 111 -16.07 1.66 6.52
N ILE A 112 -16.71 0.52 6.29
CA ILE A 112 -17.29 -0.31 7.36
C ILE A 112 -16.22 -0.80 8.35
N ALA A 113 -14.99 -1.01 7.88
CA ALA A 113 -13.87 -1.47 8.69
C ALA A 113 -13.09 -0.33 9.39
N LEU A 114 -13.29 0.93 9.02
CA LEU A 114 -12.59 2.05 9.65
C LEU A 114 -12.85 2.11 11.16
N GLY A 115 -11.80 2.37 11.93
CA GLY A 115 -11.82 2.34 13.39
C GLY A 115 -11.92 0.92 13.99
N GLN A 116 -11.87 -0.13 13.17
CA GLN A 116 -11.89 -1.53 13.61
C GLN A 116 -10.65 -2.26 13.07
N PRO A 117 -9.49 -2.20 13.76
CA PRO A 117 -8.22 -2.76 13.29
C PRO A 117 -8.31 -4.23 12.86
N ASN A 118 -9.06 -5.06 13.60
CA ASN A 118 -9.23 -6.47 13.25
C ASN A 118 -9.92 -6.67 11.88
N LYS A 119 -10.94 -5.87 11.55
CA LYS A 119 -11.60 -5.94 10.24
C LYS A 119 -10.71 -5.44 9.11
N LEU A 120 -9.92 -4.39 9.36
CA LEU A 120 -8.93 -3.92 8.39
C LEU A 120 -7.84 -4.98 8.15
N LEU A 121 -7.44 -5.70 9.21
CA LEU A 121 -6.49 -6.79 9.13
C LEU A 121 -7.06 -7.99 8.35
N GLU A 122 -8.34 -8.34 8.54
CA GLU A 122 -9.03 -9.35 7.73
C GLU A 122 -9.05 -8.98 6.24
N LEU A 123 -9.36 -7.71 5.91
CA LEU A 123 -9.29 -7.22 4.53
C LEU A 123 -7.87 -7.30 3.97
N LEU A 124 -6.85 -6.99 4.77
CA LEU A 124 -5.45 -7.12 4.38
C LEU A 124 -5.04 -8.60 4.18
N ALA A 125 -5.54 -9.52 5.02
CA ALA A 125 -5.29 -10.95 4.90
C ALA A 125 -5.80 -11.52 3.57
N GLN A 126 -6.92 -11.01 3.06
CA GLN A 126 -7.46 -11.41 1.76
C GLN A 126 -6.52 -11.07 0.60
N LEU A 127 -5.62 -10.08 0.78
CA LEU A 127 -4.61 -9.65 -0.20
C LEU A 127 -3.29 -10.43 -0.08
N SER A 128 -3.08 -11.20 1.00
CA SER A 128 -1.84 -11.95 1.25
C SER A 128 -1.94 -13.46 1.01
N ARG A 129 -3.10 -13.95 0.52
CA ARG A 129 -3.52 -15.38 0.54
C ARG A 129 -2.57 -16.41 -0.10
N ARG A 130 -1.55 -16.02 -0.87
CA ARG A 130 -0.61 -16.96 -1.53
C ARG A 130 0.83 -16.88 -1.02
N SER A 131 1.14 -16.01 -0.06
CA SER A 131 2.51 -15.85 0.44
C SER A 131 2.71 -16.47 1.82
N GLY A 132 3.71 -17.35 1.95
CA GLY A 132 4.11 -17.95 3.23
C GLY A 132 4.69 -16.92 4.21
N MET A 133 4.44 -17.15 5.50
CA MET A 133 4.91 -16.30 6.59
C MET A 133 6.38 -16.58 6.89
N ASP A 134 7.25 -15.64 6.54
CA ASP A 134 8.55 -15.51 7.18
C ASP A 134 8.87 -14.01 7.29
N ALA A 135 8.28 -13.30 8.25
CA ALA A 135 8.35 -11.84 8.29
C ALA A 135 8.72 -11.35 9.69
N GLY A 136 10.00 -11.34 10.05
CA GLY A 136 10.44 -10.60 11.23
C GLY A 136 10.10 -9.09 11.13
N PRO A 137 10.00 -8.37 12.28
CA PRO A 137 9.76 -6.93 12.29
C PRO A 137 10.90 -6.15 11.64
N GLY A 138 10.62 -4.92 11.21
CA GLY A 138 11.61 -4.00 10.66
C GLY A 138 11.74 -4.00 9.13
N ALA A 139 12.86 -3.49 8.64
CA ALA A 139 13.16 -3.38 7.21
C ALA A 139 13.37 -4.75 6.58
N LYS A 140 12.62 -5.04 5.50
CA LYS A 140 12.70 -6.33 4.83
C LYS A 140 12.82 -6.19 3.32
N ARG A 141 13.96 -6.61 2.76
CA ARG A 141 14.15 -6.69 1.32
C ARG A 141 13.35 -7.86 0.76
N LEU A 142 12.46 -7.57 -0.19
CA LEU A 142 11.62 -8.56 -0.86
C LEU A 142 12.14 -8.98 -2.23
N GLY A 143 13.04 -8.19 -2.83
CA GLY A 143 13.56 -8.44 -4.16
C GLY A 143 14.16 -7.19 -4.80
N THR A 144 14.10 -7.17 -6.13
CA THR A 144 14.54 -6.07 -6.99
C THR A 144 13.38 -5.33 -7.64
N ASP A 145 13.64 -4.16 -8.22
CA ASP A 145 12.64 -3.35 -8.93
C ASP A 145 12.01 -4.07 -10.14
N LYS A 146 12.71 -5.07 -10.72
CA LYS A 146 12.17 -5.94 -11.78
C LYS A 146 10.98 -6.78 -11.34
N GLU A 147 10.89 -7.08 -10.04
CA GLU A 147 9.83 -7.92 -9.48
C GLU A 147 8.61 -7.09 -9.06
N LEU A 148 8.64 -5.76 -9.12
CA LEU A 148 7.55 -4.89 -8.66
C LEU A 148 6.26 -5.03 -9.47
N THR A 149 6.34 -5.50 -10.71
CA THR A 149 5.18 -5.76 -11.57
C THR A 149 4.63 -7.17 -11.43
N ASP A 150 5.34 -8.05 -10.71
CA ASP A 150 4.87 -9.42 -10.43
C ASP A 150 3.74 -9.38 -9.39
N PRO A 151 2.55 -9.92 -9.71
CA PRO A 151 1.48 -10.08 -8.72
C PRO A 151 1.91 -10.79 -7.43
N ALA A 152 2.89 -11.71 -7.48
CA ALA A 152 3.39 -12.38 -6.28
C ALA A 152 4.14 -11.42 -5.34
N SER A 153 4.83 -10.40 -5.86
CA SER A 153 5.51 -9.38 -5.06
C SER A 153 4.52 -8.57 -4.22
N TYR A 154 3.37 -8.25 -4.78
CA TYR A 154 2.29 -7.57 -4.06
C TYR A 154 1.79 -8.38 -2.86
N GLU A 155 1.61 -9.69 -3.05
CA GLU A 155 1.13 -10.58 -1.98
C GLU A 155 2.17 -10.74 -0.87
N LYS A 156 3.46 -10.74 -1.21
CA LYS A 156 4.56 -10.70 -0.25
C LYS A 156 4.53 -9.42 0.58
N ILE A 157 4.31 -8.26 -0.05
CA ILE A 157 4.17 -6.97 0.66
C ILE A 157 2.98 -7.04 1.63
N ALA A 158 1.81 -7.50 1.15
CA ALA A 158 0.62 -7.65 1.98
C ALA A 158 0.84 -8.59 3.18
N ALA A 159 1.52 -9.72 2.97
CA ALA A 159 1.85 -10.68 4.02
C ALA A 159 2.77 -10.07 5.09
N VAL A 160 3.77 -9.27 4.69
CA VAL A 160 4.66 -8.57 5.63
C VAL A 160 3.87 -7.58 6.48
N TYR A 161 3.03 -6.73 5.86
CA TYR A 161 2.23 -5.78 6.64
C TYR A 161 1.21 -6.48 7.53
N HIS A 162 0.55 -7.54 7.04
CA HIS A 162 -0.39 -8.31 7.83
C HIS A 162 0.29 -8.82 9.11
N HIS A 163 1.45 -9.46 8.97
CA HIS A 163 2.21 -9.93 10.13
C HIS A 163 2.65 -8.78 11.04
N ALA A 164 3.20 -7.70 10.47
CA ALA A 164 3.65 -6.53 11.22
C ALA A 164 2.54 -5.90 12.08
N PHE A 165 1.34 -5.71 11.52
CA PHE A 165 0.18 -5.20 12.26
C PHE A 165 -0.34 -6.22 13.28
N SER A 166 -0.30 -7.52 12.97
CA SER A 166 -0.71 -8.58 13.91
C SER A 166 0.19 -8.61 15.16
N GLU A 167 1.49 -8.39 14.98
CA GLU A 167 2.48 -8.36 16.06
C GLU A 167 2.59 -6.99 16.74
N GLY A 168 1.86 -5.98 16.26
CA GLY A 168 1.96 -4.60 16.74
C GLY A 168 3.33 -3.96 16.53
N LYS A 169 4.13 -4.45 15.58
CA LYS A 169 5.51 -4.01 15.33
C LYS A 169 5.66 -3.54 13.88
N PRO A 170 6.25 -2.36 13.62
CA PRO A 170 6.44 -1.87 12.27
C PRO A 170 7.21 -2.83 11.36
N GLY A 171 6.72 -3.02 10.14
CA GLY A 171 7.39 -3.73 9.06
C GLY A 171 7.53 -2.80 7.85
N PHE A 172 8.71 -2.81 7.24
CA PHE A 172 9.04 -1.93 6.11
C PHE A 172 9.52 -2.78 4.92
N PRO A 173 8.61 -3.44 4.18
CA PRO A 173 8.95 -4.19 2.99
C PRO A 173 9.45 -3.26 1.87
N TYR A 174 10.56 -3.61 1.25
CA TYR A 174 11.18 -2.81 0.19
C TYR A 174 11.86 -3.67 -0.90
N PHE A 175 12.11 -3.03 -2.04
CA PHE A 175 12.82 -3.59 -3.18
C PHE A 175 14.02 -2.70 -3.50
N THR A 176 15.08 -3.27 -4.04
CA THR A 176 16.29 -2.53 -4.44
C THR A 176 16.36 -2.40 -5.95
N ILE A 177 16.89 -1.29 -6.48
CA ILE A 177 17.21 -1.21 -7.91
C ILE A 177 18.27 -2.28 -8.22
N GLU A 178 18.04 -3.09 -9.25
CA GLU A 178 19.07 -4.00 -9.71
C GLU A 178 20.21 -3.19 -10.35
N HIS A 179 21.38 -3.23 -9.71
CA HIS A 179 22.59 -2.73 -10.34
C HIS A 179 23.08 -3.79 -11.33
N THR A 180 22.82 -3.59 -12.62
CA THR A 180 23.60 -4.28 -13.66
C THR A 180 25.04 -3.84 -13.48
N GLY A 181 25.87 -4.69 -12.88
CA GLY A 181 27.28 -4.40 -12.67
C GLY A 181 27.94 -4.03 -14.00
N SER A 182 28.38 -2.78 -14.11
CA SER A 182 29.49 -2.41 -14.99
C SER A 182 30.74 -3.03 -14.38
N GLY A 183 30.93 -4.33 -14.62
CA GLY A 183 32.18 -5.01 -14.31
C GLY A 183 33.19 -4.77 -15.43
N GLY A 184 34.34 -4.21 -15.07
CA GLY A 184 35.55 -4.16 -15.91
C GLY A 184 35.77 -2.82 -16.60
#